data_AF-X1JQI8-F1
#
_entry.id   AF-X1JQI8-F1
#
_cell.length_a   1.000
_cell.length_b   1.000
_cell.length_c   1.000
_cell.angle_alpha   90.00
_cell.angle_beta   90.00
_cell.angle_gamma   90.00
#
_symmetry.space_group_name_H-M   'P 1'
#
loop_
_entity.id
_entity.type
_entity.pdbx_description
1 polymer ?
#
loop_
_entity_poly.entity_id
_entity_poly.type
_entity_poly.pdbx_seq_one_letter_code
_entity_poly.pdbx_strand_id
1 'polypeptide(L)'
;MALGEKTKGIAQKIKNFVFVGERTGIGAGIIINRNLYKGANNAAGEVGYLLIDPEYVPKSTRDYGCLEKLASYKVIVEKTKEKTGKNIRVIDVFKIAA
;
A
#
# COMPACT_ATOMS: atom_id res chain seq x y z
N MET A 1 -2.03 -7.39 -9.94
CA MET A 1 -2.89 -6.20 -10.11
C MET A 1 -2.38 -5.27 -11.21
N ALA A 2 -1.16 -4.73 -11.14
CA ALA A 2 -0.62 -3.84 -12.19
C ALA A 2 -0.69 -4.42 -13.61
N LEU A 3 -0.33 -5.69 -13.81
CA LEU A 3 -0.49 -6.36 -15.10
C LEU A 3 -1.96 -6.46 -15.55
N GLY A 4 -2.90 -6.61 -14.61
CA GLY A 4 -4.33 -6.57 -14.89
C GLY A 4 -4.78 -5.20 -15.39
N GLU A 5 -4.31 -4.12 -14.77
CA GLU A 5 -4.56 -2.75 -15.25
C GLU A 5 -4.00 -2.53 -16.66
N LYS A 6 -2.81 -3.06 -16.94
CA LYS A 6 -2.19 -3.01 -18.27
C LYS A 6 -2.97 -3.82 -19.31
N THR A 7 -3.54 -4.97 -18.96
CA THR A 7 -4.15 -5.88 -19.95
C THR A 7 -5.64 -5.66 -20.15
N LYS A 8 -6.37 -5.32 -19.08
CA LYS A 8 -7.84 -5.24 -19.08
C LYS A 8 -8.41 -4.07 -18.28
N GLY A 9 -7.61 -3.38 -17.48
CA GLY A 9 -8.06 -2.22 -16.71
C GLY A 9 -7.87 -0.89 -17.43
N ILE A 10 -7.74 0.19 -16.66
CA ILE A 10 -7.71 1.56 -17.18
C ILE A 10 -6.37 1.92 -17.86
N ALA A 11 -5.32 1.14 -17.58
CA ALA A 11 -3.95 1.45 -17.99
C ALA A 11 -3.54 0.79 -19.33
N GLN A 12 -4.47 0.25 -20.13
CA GLN A 12 -4.17 -0.48 -21.37
C GLN A 12 -3.31 0.29 -22.39
N LYS A 13 -3.54 1.59 -22.50
CA LYS A 13 -2.81 2.49 -23.41
C LYS A 13 -1.73 3.32 -22.69
N ILE A 14 -1.53 3.09 -21.39
CA ILE A 14 -0.56 3.84 -20.59
C ILE A 14 0.79 3.12 -20.62
N LYS A 15 1.81 3.84 -21.10
CA LYS A 15 3.15 3.27 -21.30
C LYS A 15 3.91 3.08 -19.98
N ASN A 16 3.78 4.03 -19.06
CA ASN A 16 4.44 4.04 -17.77
C ASN A 16 3.40 4.34 -16.69
N PHE A 17 3.28 3.47 -15.69
CA PHE A 17 2.40 3.73 -14.55
C PHE A 17 2.83 2.96 -13.32
N VAL A 18 2.34 3.41 -12.18
CA VAL A 18 2.46 2.72 -10.90
C VAL A 18 1.05 2.38 -10.44
N PHE A 19 0.80 1.10 -10.19
CA PHE A 19 -0.38 0.66 -9.45
C PHE A 19 -0.01 0.57 -7.98
N VAL A 20 -0.64 1.36 -7.12
CA VAL A 20 -0.49 1.24 -5.66
C VAL A 20 -1.64 0.42 -5.13
N GLY A 21 -1.33 -0.73 -4.55
CA GLY A 21 -2.29 -1.59 -3.86
C GLY A 21 -2.21 -1.36 -2.36
N GLU A 22 -3.37 -1.16 -1.75
CA GLU A 22 -3.56 -0.98 -0.31
C GLU A 22 -4.61 -2.02 0.13
N ARG A 23 -4.24 -2.91 1.05
CA ARG A 23 -5.16 -3.85 1.73
C ARG A 23 -4.53 -4.31 3.05
N THR A 24 -4.17 -5.59 3.16
CA THR A 24 -3.45 -6.06 4.37
C THR A 24 -2.10 -5.39 4.52
N GLY A 25 -1.52 -4.96 3.39
CA GLY A 25 -0.27 -4.22 3.32
C GLY A 25 -0.29 -3.15 2.23
N ILE A 26 0.85 -2.49 2.03
CA ILE A 26 1.03 -1.45 1.00
C ILE A 26 2.14 -1.87 0.04
N GLY A 27 1.80 -2.03 -1.23
CA GLY A 27 2.74 -2.39 -2.28
C GLY A 27 2.43 -1.71 -3.60
N ALA A 28 3.38 -1.74 -4.51
CA ALA A 28 3.25 -1.14 -5.82
C ALA A 28 3.69 -2.10 -6.93
N GLY A 29 2.96 -2.09 -8.04
CA GLY A 29 3.42 -2.70 -9.29
C GLY A 29 3.82 -1.62 -10.27
N ILE A 30 5.08 -1.66 -10.73
CA ILE A 30 5.66 -0.62 -11.57
C ILE A 30 5.73 -1.13 -13.01
N ILE A 31 5.13 -0.39 -13.94
CA ILE A 31 5.19 -0.67 -15.38
C ILE A 31 6.00 0.43 -16.05
N ILE A 32 7.08 0.06 -16.73
CA ILE A 32 7.94 0.97 -17.50
C ILE A 32 8.04 0.44 -18.93
N ASN A 33 7.80 1.29 -19.92
CA ASN A 33 7.79 0.91 -21.33
C ASN A 33 6.88 -0.31 -21.60
N ARG A 34 5.70 -0.35 -20.96
CA ARG A 34 4.75 -1.47 -20.97
C ARG A 34 5.27 -2.78 -20.33
N ASN A 35 6.43 -2.82 -19.70
CA ASN A 35 6.97 -4.02 -19.05
C ASN A 35 6.92 -3.91 -17.53
N LEU A 36 6.70 -5.04 -16.85
CA LEU A 36 6.79 -5.12 -15.40
C LEU A 36 8.24 -4.89 -14.98
N TYR A 37 8.45 -3.81 -14.26
CA TYR A 37 9.72 -3.52 -13.64
C TYR A 37 9.78 -4.23 -12.28
N LYS A 38 10.72 -5.17 -12.16
CA LYS A 38 10.88 -6.00 -10.97
C LYS A 38 12.04 -5.54 -10.06
N GLY A 39 12.92 -4.68 -10.56
CA GLY A 39 14.17 -4.30 -9.87
C GLY A 39 15.21 -5.42 -9.84
N ALA A 40 16.39 -5.13 -9.29
CA ALA A 40 17.52 -6.06 -9.28
C ALA A 40 17.25 -7.37 -8.51
N ASN A 41 16.48 -7.28 -7.42
CA ASN A 41 16.19 -8.42 -6.53
C ASN A 41 14.72 -8.87 -6.60
N ASN A 42 14.00 -8.55 -7.67
CA ASN A 42 12.55 -8.78 -7.79
C ASN A 42 11.69 -8.13 -6.67
N ALA A 43 12.22 -7.10 -6.00
CA ALA A 43 11.59 -6.40 -4.88
C ALA A 43 11.18 -4.95 -5.23
N ALA A 44 11.12 -4.59 -6.52
CA ALA A 44 10.62 -3.27 -6.90
C ALA A 44 9.15 -3.14 -6.54
N GLY A 45 8.82 -2.02 -5.87
CA GLY A 45 7.46 -1.75 -5.45
C GLY A 45 7.12 -2.18 -4.03
N GLU A 46 8.10 -2.61 -3.22
CA GLU A 46 7.98 -2.77 -1.76
C GLU A 46 7.87 -1.40 -1.05
N VAL A 47 6.98 -0.52 -1.54
CA VAL A 47 6.83 0.86 -1.09
C VAL A 47 6.27 0.96 0.33
N GLY A 48 5.63 -0.10 0.84
CA GLY A 48 5.23 -0.19 2.24
C GLY A 48 6.41 -0.04 3.21
N TYR A 49 7.64 -0.38 2.79
CA TYR A 49 8.87 -0.24 3.57
C TYR A 49 9.50 1.15 3.53
N LEU A 50 8.97 2.07 2.72
CA LEU A 50 9.49 3.44 2.70
C LEU A 50 9.40 4.05 4.09
N LEU A 51 10.53 4.59 4.54
CA LEU A 51 10.62 5.32 5.80
C LEU A 51 10.04 6.71 5.58
N ILE A 52 8.86 6.96 6.16
CA ILE A 52 8.14 8.24 6.03
C ILE A 52 8.44 9.14 7.23
N ASP A 53 8.76 8.55 8.38
CA ASP A 53 9.00 9.27 9.61
C ASP A 53 10.04 8.52 10.47
N PRO A 54 11.10 9.21 10.95
CA PRO A 54 12.12 8.64 11.83
C PRO A 54 11.58 7.96 13.09
N GLU A 55 10.41 8.37 13.61
CA GLU A 55 9.76 7.74 14.76
C GLU A 55 9.39 6.28 14.48
N TYR A 56 9.10 5.96 13.22
CA TYR A 56 8.66 4.66 12.75
C TYR A 56 9.80 3.82 12.16
N VAL A 57 11.05 4.23 12.40
CA VAL A 57 12.22 3.43 12.05
C VAL A 57 12.10 2.06 12.73
N PRO A 58 12.18 0.96 11.94
CA PRO A 58 12.25 -0.39 12.47
C PRO A 58 13.27 -0.53 13.59
N LYS A 59 12.85 -0.98 14.77
CA LYS A 59 13.78 -1.27 15.89
C LYS A 59 14.42 -2.65 15.76
N SER A 60 13.91 -3.49 14.86
CA SER A 60 14.47 -4.79 14.53
C SER A 60 14.33 -5.11 13.05
N THR A 61 15.08 -6.09 12.53
CA THR A 61 14.89 -6.63 11.17
C THR A 61 13.55 -7.32 10.98
N ARG A 62 12.79 -7.56 12.06
CA ARG A 62 11.41 -8.03 12.03
C ARG A 62 10.38 -6.90 12.05
N ASP A 63 10.81 -5.66 12.20
CA ASP A 63 9.95 -4.50 12.02
C ASP A 63 9.94 -4.14 10.54
N TYR A 64 8.85 -4.49 9.88
CA TYR A 64 8.64 -4.26 8.46
C TYR A 64 7.77 -3.01 8.25
N GLY A 65 7.90 -2.40 7.08
CA GLY A 65 6.81 -1.60 6.52
C GLY A 65 6.45 -0.31 7.27
N CYS A 66 7.31 0.72 7.30
CA CYS A 66 6.99 2.00 7.94
C CYS A 66 5.71 2.64 7.37
N LEU A 67 5.61 2.80 6.05
CA LEU A 67 4.41 3.32 5.42
C LEU A 67 3.20 2.41 5.66
N GLU A 68 3.40 1.09 5.58
CA GLU A 68 2.35 0.11 5.83
C GLU A 68 1.78 0.17 7.26
N LYS A 69 2.64 0.29 8.26
CA LYS A 69 2.28 0.45 9.69
C LYS A 69 1.58 1.77 9.99
N LEU A 70 1.69 2.74 9.09
CA LEU A 70 1.04 4.03 9.23
C LEU A 70 -0.32 4.08 8.56
N ALA A 71 -0.43 3.51 7.36
CA ALA A 71 -1.50 3.83 6.43
C ALA A 71 -2.24 2.61 5.83
N SER A 72 -1.91 1.38 6.23
CA SER A 72 -2.67 0.22 5.75
C SER A 72 -4.09 0.18 6.32
N TYR A 73 -4.99 -0.48 5.60
CA TYR A 73 -6.38 -0.74 5.96
C TYR A 73 -6.47 -1.31 7.36
N LYS A 74 -5.58 -2.27 7.70
CA LYS A 74 -5.56 -2.93 9.00
C LYS A 74 -5.31 -1.91 10.10
N VAL A 75 -4.28 -1.07 9.93
CA VAL A 75 -3.90 -0.03 10.89
C VAL A 75 -5.01 1.01 11.05
N ILE A 76 -5.62 1.45 9.94
CA ILE A 76 -6.70 2.46 9.98
C ILE A 76 -7.91 1.93 10.76
N VAL A 77 -8.33 0.68 10.52
CA VAL A 77 -9.42 0.05 11.24
C VAL A 77 -9.08 -0.17 12.72
N GLU A 78 -7.88 -0.64 13.04
CA GLU A 78 -7.40 -0.84 14.42
C GLU A 78 -7.40 0.48 15.20
N LYS A 79 -6.77 1.54 14.65
CA LYS A 79 -6.75 2.88 15.27
C LYS A 79 -8.16 3.44 15.46
N THR A 80 -9.08 3.19 14.54
CA THR A 80 -10.47 3.67 14.68
C THR A 80 -11.23 2.90 15.76
N LYS A 81 -11.01 1.59 15.86
CA LYS A 81 -11.57 0.76 16.92
C LYS A 81 -11.06 1.19 18.30
N GLU A 82 -9.77 1.48 18.44
CA GLU A 82 -9.18 2.00 19.69
C GLU A 82 -9.81 3.33 20.11
N LYS A 83 -10.02 4.25 19.16
CA LYS A 83 -10.61 5.57 19.44
C LYS A 83 -12.11 5.54 19.73
N THR A 84 -12.85 4.61 19.13
CA THR A 84 -14.33 4.60 19.20
C THR A 84 -14.90 3.53 20.11
N GLY A 85 -14.10 2.53 20.48
CA GLY A 85 -14.55 1.33 21.21
C GLY A 85 -15.46 0.40 20.40
N LYS A 86 -15.70 0.69 19.11
CA LYS A 86 -16.67 -0.05 18.28
C LYS A 86 -15.96 -0.99 17.33
N ASN A 87 -16.57 -2.15 17.09
CA ASN A 87 -16.19 -2.99 15.97
C ASN A 87 -16.72 -2.35 14.68
N ILE A 88 -15.81 -1.84 13.85
CA ILE A 88 -16.15 -1.00 12.69
C ILE A 88 -15.57 -1.59 11.40
N ARG A 89 -16.32 -1.49 10.30
CA ARG A 89 -15.83 -1.85 8.97
C ARG A 89 -15.14 -0.64 8.35
N VAL A 90 -14.15 -0.85 7.48
CA VAL A 90 -13.42 0.28 6.86
C VAL A 90 -14.32 1.28 6.14
N ILE A 91 -15.40 0.79 5.50
CA ILE A 91 -16.33 1.67 4.79
C ILE A 91 -17.01 2.66 5.75
N ASP A 92 -17.23 2.24 6.98
CA ASP A 92 -17.83 3.06 8.02
C ASP A 92 -16.77 4.02 8.60
N VAL A 93 -15.48 3.65 8.61
CA VAL A 93 -14.37 4.58 8.93
C VAL A 93 -14.34 5.75 7.94
N PHE A 94 -14.39 5.48 6.63
CA PHE A 94 -14.36 6.53 5.60
C PHE A 94 -15.59 7.45 5.66
N LYS A 95 -16.76 6.93 6.04
CA LYS A 95 -17.98 7.74 6.21
C LYS A 95 -17.91 8.69 7.40
N ILE A 96 -17.18 8.33 8.46
CA ILE A 96 -17.02 9.17 9.66
C ILE A 96 -15.94 10.25 9.43
N ALA A 97 -15.00 10.00 8.53
CA ALA A 97 -13.90 10.91 8.21
C ALA A 97 -14.24 11.96 7.15
N ALA A 98 -15.38 11.82 6.44
CA ALA A 98 -15.88 12.74 5.41
C ALA A 98 -16.85 13.76 6.02
#